data_AF-A0A7J9EEC0-F1
#
_entry.id   AF-A0A7J9EEC0-F1
#
_cell.length_a   1.000
_cell.length_b   1.000
_cell.length_c   1.000
_cell.angle_alpha   90.00
_cell.angle_beta   90.00
_cell.angle_gamma   90.00
#
_symmetry.space_group_name_H-M   'P 1'
#
loop_
_entity.id
_entity.type
_entity.pdbx_description
1 polymer ?
#
loop_
_entity_poly.entity_id
_entity_poly.type
_entity_poly.pdbx_seq_one_letter_code
_entity_poly.pdbx_strand_id
1 'polypeptide(L)'
;MDAKKSFPIGVLEHEEAWQFFMKIIGDGVESSDLLPIATEVAKKCGGLPIAIRTLSTFLRNEPPFVWEDALRQLMVRQLKASCLLLDGNTNMHFDMHDLISDVALSIASKGNPVFVLRRKHDLSDWPDDETMKECGKISCVGISKLPGLLKCPKLTFLRNLRALVLSNCVLEDIALIGELKNLEILGIASSDIEMLPEELGQLTKLKRLDLRSCSKLKIIPPGILCKLSRLEELSMG
;
A
#
# COMPACT_ATOMS: atom_id res chain seq x y z
N MET A 1 -22.18 -23.31 -8.15
CA MET A 1 -23.58 -22.81 -8.18
C MET A 1 -24.07 -23.03 -9.59
N ASP A 2 -25.11 -23.86 -9.78
CA ASP A 2 -25.64 -24.15 -11.11
C ASP A 2 -26.74 -23.14 -11.47
N ALA A 3 -26.50 -22.32 -12.48
CA ALA A 3 -27.47 -21.35 -12.97
C ALA A 3 -28.58 -22.07 -13.73
N LYS A 4 -29.83 -21.94 -13.26
CA LYS A 4 -31.00 -22.63 -13.84
C LYS A 4 -31.43 -22.10 -15.22
N LYS A 5 -30.95 -20.92 -15.65
CA LYS A 5 -31.24 -20.31 -16.96
C LYS A 5 -30.28 -19.15 -17.23
N SER A 6 -29.69 -19.08 -18.43
CA SER A 6 -28.83 -17.98 -18.87
C SER A 6 -29.56 -17.08 -19.87
N PHE A 7 -29.47 -15.76 -19.69
CA PHE A 7 -30.01 -14.77 -20.62
C PHE A 7 -28.87 -13.84 -21.08
N PRO A 8 -28.73 -13.57 -22.39
CA PRO A 8 -27.77 -12.57 -22.85
C PRO A 8 -28.26 -11.18 -22.41
N ILE A 9 -27.38 -10.44 -21.74
CA ILE A 9 -27.61 -9.02 -21.43
C ILE A 9 -26.80 -8.22 -22.44
N GLY A 10 -27.48 -7.42 -23.26
CA GLY A 10 -26.82 -6.48 -24.17
C GLY A 10 -26.08 -5.39 -23.39
N VAL A 11 -24.96 -4.91 -23.94
CA VAL A 11 -24.23 -3.75 -23.44
C VAL A 11 -24.62 -2.52 -24.26
N LEU A 12 -24.79 -1.39 -23.59
CA LEU A 12 -25.00 -0.09 -24.22
C LEU A 12 -23.68 0.43 -24.80
N GLU A 13 -23.78 1.20 -25.88
CA GLU A 13 -22.63 1.95 -26.38
C GLU A 13 -22.23 3.05 -25.38
N HIS A 14 -21.01 3.58 -25.52
CA HIS A 14 -20.45 4.52 -24.55
C HIS A 14 -21.34 5.74 -24.31
N GLU A 15 -21.88 6.31 -25.38
CA GLU A 15 -22.76 7.49 -25.33
C GLU A 15 -24.10 7.17 -24.67
N GLU A 16 -24.74 6.05 -25.06
CA GLU A 16 -26.00 5.60 -24.47
C GLU A 16 -25.86 5.27 -22.98
N ALA A 17 -24.74 4.65 -22.61
CA ALA A 17 -24.40 4.35 -21.22
C ALA A 17 -24.23 5.62 -20.40
N TRP A 18 -23.54 6.63 -20.94
CA TRP A 18 -23.35 7.92 -20.30
C TRP A 18 -24.67 8.67 -20.13
N GLN A 19 -25.49 8.75 -21.19
CA GLN A 19 -26.81 9.38 -21.12
C GLN A 19 -27.72 8.68 -20.11
N PHE A 20 -27.71 7.34 -20.07
CA PHE A 20 -28.48 6.58 -19.11
C PHE A 20 -28.00 6.81 -17.66
N PHE A 21 -26.69 6.93 -17.45
CA PHE A 21 -26.08 7.28 -16.17
C PHE A 21 -26.51 8.68 -15.71
N MET A 22 -26.35 9.70 -16.58
CA MET A 22 -26.74 11.08 -16.29
C MET A 22 -28.24 11.23 -16.05
N LYS A 23 -29.10 10.52 -16.79
CA LYS A 23 -30.55 10.49 -16.54
C LYS A 23 -30.90 10.04 -15.11
N ILE A 24 -30.08 9.19 -14.50
CA ILE A 24 -30.27 8.76 -13.12
C ILE A 24 -29.62 9.75 -12.15
N ILE A 25 -28.44 10.27 -12.41
CA ILE A 25 -27.78 11.17 -11.45
C ILE A 25 -28.42 12.56 -11.42
N GLY A 26 -28.87 13.05 -12.58
CA GLY A 26 -29.31 14.43 -12.81
C GLY A 26 -28.14 15.34 -13.21
N ASP A 27 -28.47 16.51 -13.77
CA ASP A 27 -27.52 17.42 -14.42
C ASP A 27 -26.55 18.13 -13.45
N GLY A 28 -26.74 17.94 -12.13
CA GLY A 28 -25.91 18.57 -11.10
C GLY A 28 -24.45 18.14 -11.11
N VAL A 29 -24.10 17.02 -11.76
CA VAL A 29 -22.72 16.53 -11.86
C VAL A 29 -21.93 17.17 -13.01
N GLU A 30 -22.61 17.65 -14.07
CA GLU A 30 -21.95 18.28 -15.22
C GLU A 30 -21.33 19.64 -14.89
N SER A 31 -21.81 20.30 -13.84
CA SER A 31 -21.34 21.62 -13.37
C SER A 31 -20.41 21.55 -12.15
N SER A 32 -20.03 20.33 -11.73
CA SER A 32 -19.26 20.07 -10.52
C SER A 32 -17.88 19.50 -10.84
N ASP A 33 -16.91 19.69 -9.94
CA ASP A 33 -15.60 19.01 -9.94
C ASP A 33 -15.71 17.47 -9.94
N LEU A 34 -16.92 16.94 -9.76
CA LEU A 34 -17.26 15.51 -9.86
C LEU A 34 -17.24 14.94 -11.27
N LEU A 35 -17.33 15.76 -12.32
CA LEU A 35 -17.45 15.29 -13.71
C LEU A 35 -16.38 14.25 -14.10
N PRO A 36 -15.06 14.46 -13.84
CA PRO A 36 -14.03 13.48 -14.22
C PRO A 36 -14.22 12.12 -13.52
N ILE A 37 -14.60 12.14 -12.24
CA ILE A 37 -14.81 10.92 -11.45
C ILE A 37 -16.06 10.20 -11.95
N ALA A 38 -17.14 10.93 -12.21
CA ALA A 38 -18.39 10.39 -12.72
C ALA A 38 -18.22 9.72 -14.09
N THR A 39 -17.49 10.36 -15.01
CA THR A 39 -17.17 9.79 -16.33
C THR A 39 -16.42 8.47 -16.21
N GLU A 40 -15.41 8.40 -15.35
CA GLU A 40 -14.67 7.15 -15.14
C GLU A 40 -15.53 6.07 -14.47
N VAL A 41 -16.38 6.41 -13.48
CA VAL A 41 -17.32 5.45 -12.88
C VAL A 41 -18.26 4.88 -13.94
N ALA A 42 -18.88 5.72 -14.78
CA ALA A 42 -19.79 5.28 -15.83
C ALA A 42 -19.07 4.37 -16.85
N LYS A 43 -17.86 4.72 -17.26
CA LYS A 43 -17.02 3.90 -18.15
C LYS A 43 -16.70 2.54 -17.54
N LYS A 44 -16.40 2.48 -16.24
CA LYS A 44 -16.11 1.23 -15.51
C LYS A 44 -17.32 0.31 -15.39
N CYS A 45 -18.54 0.80 -15.56
CA CYS A 45 -19.74 -0.05 -15.67
C CYS A 45 -19.76 -0.90 -16.96
N GLY A 46 -18.88 -0.64 -17.93
CA GLY A 46 -18.71 -1.46 -19.13
C GLY A 46 -19.96 -1.55 -20.02
N GLY A 47 -20.81 -0.52 -20.01
CA GLY A 47 -22.05 -0.49 -20.78
C GLY A 47 -23.18 -1.37 -20.24
N LEU A 48 -22.99 -2.10 -19.14
CA LEU A 48 -24.02 -2.99 -18.58
C LEU A 48 -25.14 -2.16 -17.91
N PRO A 49 -26.40 -2.20 -18.41
CA PRO A 49 -27.48 -1.37 -17.87
C PRO A 49 -27.72 -1.58 -16.37
N ILE A 50 -27.60 -2.83 -15.90
CA ILE A 50 -27.79 -3.16 -14.48
C ILE A 50 -26.67 -2.59 -13.60
N ALA A 51 -25.42 -2.61 -14.07
CA ALA A 51 -24.30 -2.03 -13.34
C ALA A 51 -24.42 -0.50 -13.28
N ILE A 52 -24.73 0.12 -14.43
CA ILE A 52 -24.99 1.56 -14.54
C ILE A 52 -26.09 1.96 -13.57
N ARG A 53 -27.25 1.29 -13.62
CA ARG A 53 -28.36 1.65 -12.75
C ARG A 53 -28.01 1.52 -11.28
N THR A 54 -27.46 0.40 -10.85
CA THR A 54 -27.12 0.16 -9.43
C THR A 54 -26.15 1.22 -8.90
N LEU A 55 -25.05 1.48 -9.61
CA LEU A 55 -24.05 2.45 -9.17
C LEU A 55 -24.56 3.89 -9.24
N SER A 56 -25.29 4.25 -10.30
CA SER A 56 -25.89 5.58 -10.43
C SER A 56 -26.88 5.85 -9.30
N THR A 57 -27.71 4.88 -8.92
CA THR A 57 -28.64 5.06 -7.80
C THR A 57 -27.94 5.17 -6.46
N PHE A 58 -26.83 4.46 -6.28
CA PHE A 58 -26.04 4.50 -5.05
C PHE A 58 -25.33 5.85 -4.87
N LEU A 59 -24.80 6.42 -5.96
CA LEU A 59 -24.00 7.65 -5.92
C LEU A 59 -24.83 8.94 -6.01
N ARG A 60 -26.12 8.84 -6.33
CA ARG A 60 -27.00 10.01 -6.47
C ARG A 60 -27.05 10.77 -5.14
N ASN A 61 -26.75 12.07 -5.19
CA ASN A 61 -26.70 12.98 -4.04
C ASN A 61 -25.61 12.67 -2.99
N GLU A 62 -24.67 11.78 -3.31
CA GLU A 62 -23.54 11.50 -2.43
C GLU A 62 -22.40 12.51 -2.61
N PRO A 63 -21.63 12.80 -1.56
CA PRO A 63 -20.51 13.74 -1.59
C PRO A 63 -19.29 13.16 -2.35
N PRO A 64 -18.36 14.01 -2.84
CA PRO A 64 -17.23 13.60 -3.68
C PRO A 64 -16.40 12.40 -3.19
N PHE A 65 -16.13 12.31 -1.89
CA PHE A 65 -15.32 11.21 -1.35
C PHE A 65 -15.97 9.83 -1.55
N VAL A 66 -17.30 9.74 -1.61
CA VAL A 66 -18.02 8.48 -1.88
C VAL A 66 -17.86 8.06 -3.34
N TRP A 67 -17.80 9.03 -4.25
CA TRP A 67 -17.51 8.78 -5.67
C TRP A 67 -16.08 8.28 -5.87
N GLU A 68 -15.12 8.90 -5.19
CA GLU A 68 -13.72 8.45 -5.20
C GLU A 68 -13.56 7.03 -4.65
N ASP A 69 -14.24 6.71 -3.54
CA ASP A 69 -14.21 5.36 -2.98
C ASP A 69 -14.86 4.35 -3.95
N ALA A 70 -16.02 4.67 -4.52
CA ALA A 70 -16.66 3.80 -5.50
C ALA A 70 -15.76 3.52 -6.73
N LEU A 71 -15.11 4.56 -7.27
CA LEU A 71 -14.17 4.41 -8.38
C LEU A 71 -12.95 3.56 -7.98
N ARG A 72 -12.41 3.78 -6.78
CA ARG A 72 -11.31 2.97 -6.23
C ARG A 72 -11.71 1.50 -6.11
N GLN A 73 -12.90 1.20 -5.57
CA GLN A 73 -13.40 -0.17 -5.44
C GLN A 73 -13.61 -0.85 -6.80
N LEU A 74 -14.08 -0.12 -7.82
CA LEU A 74 -14.21 -0.64 -9.18
C LEU A 74 -12.85 -1.00 -9.79
N MET A 75 -11.83 -0.18 -9.59
CA MET A 75 -10.46 -0.50 -10.02
C MET A 75 -9.92 -1.74 -9.32
N VAL A 76 -10.12 -1.86 -8.01
CA VAL A 76 -9.69 -3.04 -7.23
C VAL A 76 -10.35 -4.31 -7.75
N ARG A 77 -11.66 -4.27 -8.03
CA ARG A 77 -12.38 -5.40 -8.63
C ARG A 77 -11.79 -5.82 -9.97
N GLN A 78 -11.41 -4.87 -10.83
CA GLN A 78 -10.77 -5.19 -12.11
C GLN A 78 -9.40 -5.84 -11.93
N LEU A 79 -8.59 -5.35 -11.01
CA LEU A 79 -7.29 -5.95 -10.70
C LEU A 79 -7.46 -7.37 -10.14
N LYS A 80 -8.47 -7.62 -9.30
CA LYS A 80 -8.84 -8.96 -8.83
C LYS A 80 -9.29 -9.88 -9.97
N ALA A 81 -10.19 -9.40 -10.83
CA ALA A 81 -10.66 -10.16 -12.00
C ALA A 81 -9.54 -10.48 -13.00
N SER A 82 -8.49 -9.65 -13.03
CA SER A 82 -7.29 -9.86 -13.85
C SER A 82 -6.23 -10.73 -13.15
N CYS A 83 -6.56 -11.34 -12.01
CA CYS A 83 -5.65 -12.12 -11.17
C CYS A 83 -4.39 -11.34 -10.73
N LEU A 84 -4.45 -10.00 -10.72
CA LEU A 84 -3.37 -9.13 -10.26
C LEU A 84 -3.45 -8.89 -8.75
N LEU A 85 -4.64 -9.00 -8.16
CA LEU A 85 -4.86 -8.96 -6.70
C LEU A 85 -5.60 -10.23 -6.25
N LEU A 86 -5.26 -10.68 -5.04
CA LEU A 86 -5.95 -11.73 -4.31
C LEU A 86 -7.23 -11.18 -3.67
N ASP A 87 -8.16 -12.10 -3.36
CA ASP A 87 -9.31 -11.80 -2.53
C ASP A 87 -8.89 -11.66 -1.06
N GLY A 88 -8.44 -10.45 -0.69
CA GLY A 88 -8.12 -10.10 0.69
C GLY A 88 -9.35 -10.02 1.59
N ASN A 89 -9.13 -10.22 2.90
CA ASN A 89 -10.19 -10.35 3.91
C ASN A 89 -10.69 -9.01 4.49
N THR A 90 -10.13 -7.86 4.06
CA THR A 90 -10.51 -6.52 4.55
C THR A 90 -10.45 -5.48 3.44
N ASN A 91 -11.27 -4.41 3.54
CA ASN A 91 -11.30 -3.31 2.57
C ASN A 91 -10.10 -2.34 2.68
N MET A 92 -9.22 -2.52 3.65
CA MET A 92 -8.10 -1.61 3.94
C MET A 92 -6.75 -2.08 3.38
N HIS A 93 -6.64 -3.34 2.92
CA HIS A 93 -5.39 -3.91 2.41
C HIS A 93 -5.64 -4.69 1.11
N PHE A 94 -4.70 -4.61 0.18
CA PHE A 94 -4.72 -5.36 -1.07
C PHE A 94 -3.66 -6.44 -1.02
N ASP A 95 -4.10 -7.70 -1.08
CA ASP A 95 -3.20 -8.84 -1.22
C ASP A 95 -2.87 -9.00 -2.71
N MET A 96 -1.60 -9.14 -3.07
CA MET A 96 -1.13 -9.33 -4.44
C MET A 96 -0.42 -10.68 -4.52
N HIS A 97 -0.53 -11.39 -5.64
CA HIS A 97 0.27 -12.59 -5.87
C HIS A 97 1.77 -12.27 -5.79
N ASP A 98 2.59 -13.20 -5.29
CA ASP A 98 4.04 -13.01 -5.14
C ASP A 98 4.69 -12.55 -6.46
N LEU A 99 4.40 -13.24 -7.56
CA LEU A 99 4.90 -12.90 -8.91
C LEU A 99 4.50 -11.50 -9.39
N ILE A 100 3.25 -11.08 -9.14
CA ILE A 100 2.79 -9.74 -9.57
C ILE A 100 3.47 -8.67 -8.74
N SER A 101 3.72 -8.97 -7.46
CA SER A 101 4.48 -8.08 -6.61
C SER A 101 5.93 -7.97 -7.07
N ASP A 102 6.56 -9.07 -7.46
CA ASP A 102 7.94 -9.08 -7.95
C ASP A 102 8.08 -8.30 -9.26
N VAL A 103 7.09 -8.42 -10.16
CA VAL A 103 7.02 -7.61 -11.39
C VAL A 103 6.81 -6.13 -11.06
N ALA A 104 5.88 -5.80 -10.14
CA ALA A 104 5.66 -4.42 -9.71
C ALA A 104 6.92 -3.82 -9.06
N LEU A 105 7.64 -4.62 -8.26
CA LEU A 105 8.91 -4.25 -7.65
C LEU A 105 10.01 -4.04 -8.69
N SER A 106 10.12 -4.91 -9.69
CA SER A 106 11.07 -4.80 -10.80
C SER A 106 10.84 -3.53 -11.63
N ILE A 107 9.57 -3.16 -11.84
CA ILE A 107 9.21 -1.90 -12.50
C ILE A 107 9.58 -0.71 -11.60
N ALA A 108 9.25 -0.77 -10.30
CA ALA A 108 9.50 0.30 -9.34
C ALA A 108 10.98 0.48 -8.98
N SER A 109 11.82 -0.55 -9.14
CA SER A 109 13.24 -0.54 -8.80
C SER A 109 14.15 -0.02 -9.93
N LYS A 110 13.58 0.29 -11.11
CA LYS A 110 14.34 0.93 -12.20
C LYS A 110 14.95 2.25 -11.73
N GLY A 111 16.26 2.26 -11.51
CA GLY A 111 17.02 3.42 -11.03
C GLY A 111 17.14 3.55 -9.51
N ASN A 112 16.57 2.62 -8.73
CA ASN A 112 16.72 2.57 -7.27
C ASN A 112 16.60 1.12 -6.79
N PRO A 113 17.70 0.41 -6.52
CA PRO A 113 17.65 -1.01 -6.17
C PRO A 113 16.80 -1.27 -4.93
N VAL A 114 15.79 -2.13 -5.07
CA VAL A 114 14.87 -2.55 -4.01
C VAL A 114 15.11 -4.01 -3.70
N PHE A 115 15.45 -4.32 -2.46
CA PHE A 115 15.49 -5.69 -1.96
C PHE A 115 14.21 -6.02 -1.20
N VAL A 116 13.57 -7.14 -1.54
CA VAL A 116 12.35 -7.59 -0.88
C VAL A 116 12.50 -9.01 -0.36
N LEU A 117 12.24 -9.18 0.94
CA LEU A 117 12.26 -10.48 1.61
C LEU A 117 10.85 -10.82 2.09
N ARG A 118 10.30 -11.96 1.66
CA ARG A 118 8.97 -12.45 2.05
C ARG A 118 9.06 -13.75 2.83
N ARG A 119 8.04 -14.01 3.66
CA ARG A 119 7.87 -15.19 4.54
C ARG A 119 8.13 -16.57 3.89
N LYS A 120 8.12 -16.71 2.55
CA LYS A 120 8.44 -17.96 1.82
C LYS A 120 9.93 -18.15 1.49
N HIS A 121 10.76 -17.14 1.70
CA HIS A 121 12.19 -17.20 1.43
C HIS A 121 12.93 -17.65 2.69
N ASP A 122 13.76 -18.69 2.55
CA ASP A 122 14.78 -19.00 3.55
C ASP A 122 15.73 -17.80 3.67
N LEU A 123 16.35 -17.64 4.84
CA LEU A 123 17.39 -16.63 5.08
C LEU A 123 18.57 -16.72 4.08
N SER A 124 18.64 -17.77 3.26
CA SER A 124 19.58 -17.98 2.15
C SER A 124 19.42 -16.99 1.00
N ASP A 125 18.26 -16.34 0.87
CA ASP A 125 18.00 -15.37 -0.20
C ASP A 125 18.42 -13.93 0.20
N TRP A 126 19.06 -13.79 1.37
CA TRP A 126 19.63 -12.51 1.78
C TRP A 126 20.82 -12.15 0.88
N PRO A 127 20.92 -10.91 0.36
CA PRO A 127 21.99 -10.53 -0.54
C PRO A 127 23.29 -10.43 0.22
N ASP A 128 24.40 -10.63 -0.49
CA ASP A 128 25.72 -10.35 0.06
C ASP A 128 25.92 -8.87 0.38
N ASP A 129 26.93 -8.57 1.20
CA ASP A 129 27.24 -7.21 1.64
C ASP A 129 27.51 -6.25 0.47
N GLU A 130 28.00 -6.75 -0.68
CA GLU A 130 28.29 -5.93 -1.85
C GLU A 130 27.00 -5.46 -2.52
N THR A 131 26.06 -6.39 -2.73
CA THR A 131 24.72 -6.11 -3.24
C THR A 131 23.95 -5.19 -2.29
N MET A 132 24.13 -5.37 -0.99
CA MET A 132 23.48 -4.54 0.03
C MET A 132 24.01 -3.10 0.07
N LYS A 133 25.25 -2.83 -0.37
CA LYS A 133 25.77 -1.46 -0.45
C LYS A 133 25.02 -0.59 -1.44
N GLU A 134 24.53 -1.18 -2.52
CA GLU A 134 23.81 -0.48 -3.58
C GLU A 134 22.30 -0.36 -3.29
N CYS A 135 21.80 -1.12 -2.31
CA CYS A 135 20.39 -1.17 -1.97
C CYS A 135 19.90 0.17 -1.38
N GLY A 136 18.99 0.83 -2.09
CA GLY A 136 18.35 2.06 -1.63
C GLY A 136 17.09 1.82 -0.80
N LYS A 137 16.47 0.63 -0.95
CA LYS A 137 15.26 0.25 -0.23
C LYS A 137 15.24 -1.22 0.14
N ILE A 138 14.97 -1.51 1.41
CA ILE A 138 14.73 -2.86 1.91
C ILE A 138 13.28 -2.97 2.37
N SER A 139 12.59 -4.02 1.93
CA SER A 139 11.24 -4.33 2.37
C SER A 139 11.17 -5.78 2.84
N CYS A 140 10.87 -5.99 4.11
CA CYS A 140 10.64 -7.30 4.69
C CYS A 140 9.16 -7.45 5.03
N VAL A 141 8.55 -8.57 4.63
CA VAL A 141 7.13 -8.84 4.89
C VAL A 141 6.95 -10.22 5.50
N GLY A 142 6.42 -10.25 6.73
CA GLY A 142 6.03 -11.51 7.37
C GLY A 142 7.18 -12.32 7.96
N ILE A 143 8.37 -11.73 8.14
CA ILE A 143 9.55 -12.47 8.62
C ILE A 143 9.49 -12.69 10.14
N SER A 144 9.73 -13.94 10.57
CA SER A 144 9.71 -14.34 11.98
C SER A 144 11.02 -14.06 12.71
N LYS A 145 12.10 -13.79 11.97
CA LYS A 145 13.40 -13.38 12.52
C LYS A 145 14.13 -12.52 11.50
N LEU A 146 14.48 -11.30 11.88
CA LEU A 146 15.36 -10.46 11.06
C LEU A 146 16.72 -11.17 10.90
N PRO A 147 17.31 -11.15 9.69
CA PRO A 147 18.60 -11.79 9.44
C PRO A 147 19.65 -11.26 10.40
N GLY A 148 20.57 -12.15 10.81
CA GLY A 148 21.66 -11.82 11.74
C GLY A 148 22.54 -10.65 11.28
N LEU A 149 22.52 -10.31 9.99
CA LEU A 149 23.22 -9.14 9.43
C LEU A 149 22.63 -7.80 9.87
N LEU A 150 21.33 -7.70 10.15
CA LEU A 150 20.76 -6.54 10.85
C LEU A 150 21.14 -6.52 12.34
N LYS A 151 21.66 -7.63 12.88
CA LYS A 151 22.28 -7.71 14.21
C LYS A 151 23.77 -7.33 14.18
N CYS A 152 24.37 -7.06 13.01
CA CYS A 152 25.72 -6.54 12.95
C CYS A 152 25.75 -5.10 13.49
N PRO A 153 26.51 -4.80 14.55
CA PRO A 153 26.33 -3.61 15.37
C PRO A 153 26.68 -2.28 14.68
N LYS A 154 27.10 -2.31 13.41
CA LYS A 154 27.60 -1.13 12.72
C LYS A 154 26.76 -0.72 11.51
N LEU A 155 26.02 -1.62 10.86
CA LEU A 155 25.23 -1.40 9.62
C LEU A 155 25.88 -0.49 8.54
N THR A 156 27.19 -0.26 8.60
CA THR A 156 27.92 0.78 7.85
C THR A 156 28.03 0.49 6.36
N PHE A 157 27.64 -0.71 5.94
CA PHE A 157 27.57 -1.12 4.55
C PHE A 157 26.28 -0.62 3.88
N LEU A 158 25.20 -0.37 4.62
CA LEU A 158 23.89 0.11 4.12
C LEU A 158 23.87 1.63 3.82
N ARG A 159 24.94 2.15 3.21
CA ARG A 159 25.14 3.61 3.03
C ARG A 159 24.10 4.25 2.13
N ASN A 160 23.57 3.50 1.17
CA ASN A 160 22.57 3.98 0.22
C ASN A 160 21.13 3.80 0.71
N LEU A 161 20.91 3.05 1.78
CA LEU A 161 19.58 2.77 2.27
C LEU A 161 18.85 4.06 2.68
N ARG A 162 17.73 4.32 2.01
CA ARG A 162 16.81 5.44 2.27
C ARG A 162 15.47 4.97 2.82
N ALA A 163 15.07 3.75 2.52
CA ALA A 163 13.79 3.22 2.95
C ALA A 163 13.94 1.82 3.54
N LEU A 164 13.45 1.63 4.76
CA LEU A 164 13.37 0.34 5.44
C LEU A 164 11.92 0.10 5.85
N VAL A 165 11.32 -0.95 5.30
CA VAL A 165 9.94 -1.34 5.60
C VAL A 165 9.93 -2.74 6.16
N LEU A 166 9.46 -2.91 7.39
CA LEU A 166 9.38 -4.17 8.13
C LEU A 166 7.91 -4.41 8.50
N SER A 167 7.14 -4.95 7.57
CA SER A 167 5.70 -5.17 7.77
C SER A 167 5.41 -6.57 8.28
N ASN A 168 4.57 -6.69 9.31
CA ASN A 168 4.19 -7.99 9.90
C ASN A 168 5.42 -8.83 10.32
N CYS A 169 6.45 -8.16 10.83
CA CYS A 169 7.71 -8.77 11.25
C CYS A 169 7.71 -9.00 12.75
N VAL A 170 8.46 -10.02 13.19
CA VAL A 170 8.80 -10.17 14.60
C VAL A 170 10.04 -9.33 14.90
N LEU A 171 9.89 -8.28 15.70
CA LEU A 171 10.92 -7.29 16.02
C LEU A 171 11.37 -7.47 17.47
N GLU A 172 12.60 -7.96 17.64
CA GLU A 172 13.30 -7.97 18.94
C GLU A 172 13.91 -6.57 19.19
N ASP A 173 15.17 -6.52 19.62
CA ASP A 173 15.93 -5.28 19.72
C ASP A 173 16.22 -4.70 18.33
N ILE A 174 15.67 -3.50 18.08
CA ILE A 174 15.88 -2.73 16.86
C ILE A 174 16.71 -1.47 17.09
N ALA A 175 17.43 -1.34 18.22
CA ALA A 175 18.27 -0.17 18.53
C ALA A 175 19.28 0.15 17.42
N LEU A 176 19.80 -0.89 16.75
CA LEU A 176 20.73 -0.76 15.63
C LEU A 176 20.18 0.06 14.45
N ILE A 177 18.86 0.26 14.37
CA ILE A 177 18.26 1.13 13.36
C ILE A 177 18.82 2.55 13.41
N GLY A 178 19.25 3.02 14.59
CA GLY A 178 19.88 4.33 14.76
C GLY A 178 21.14 4.52 13.93
N GLU A 179 21.82 3.45 13.52
CA GLU A 179 23.01 3.50 12.66
C GLU A 179 22.70 3.85 11.20
N LEU A 180 21.44 3.75 10.77
CA LEU A 180 21.00 4.05 9.40
C LEU A 180 20.85 5.56 9.17
N LYS A 181 21.93 6.34 9.30
CA LYS A 181 21.92 7.82 9.27
C LYS A 181 21.36 8.45 7.98
N ASN A 182 21.23 7.66 6.91
CA ASN A 182 20.67 8.09 5.64
C ASN A 182 19.19 7.74 5.45
N LEU A 183 18.56 7.07 6.42
CA LEU A 183 17.18 6.63 6.31
C LEU A 183 16.21 7.83 6.27
N GLU A 184 15.33 7.81 5.28
CA GLU A 184 14.26 8.82 5.07
C GLU A 184 12.88 8.23 5.34
N ILE A 185 12.70 6.92 5.15
CA ILE A 185 11.43 6.23 5.36
C ILE A 185 11.65 5.02 6.25
N LEU A 186 10.93 4.96 7.36
CA LEU A 186 10.83 3.80 8.22
C LEU A 186 9.38 3.39 8.35
N GLY A 187 9.05 2.17 7.92
CA GLY A 187 7.76 1.57 8.22
C GLY A 187 7.95 0.30 9.02
N ILE A 188 7.23 0.15 10.13
CA ILE A 188 7.20 -1.08 10.93
C ILE A 188 5.76 -1.58 11.15
N ALA A 189 4.85 -1.22 10.25
CA ALA A 189 3.43 -1.48 10.39
C ALA A 189 3.10 -2.97 10.61
N SER A 190 2.12 -3.22 11.48
CA SER A 190 1.67 -4.57 11.89
C SER A 190 2.77 -5.44 12.51
N SER A 191 3.90 -4.87 12.93
CA SER A 191 4.99 -5.60 13.59
C SER A 191 4.87 -5.53 15.11
N ASP A 192 5.48 -6.50 15.80
CA ASP A 192 5.25 -6.74 17.23
C ASP A 192 6.24 -6.01 18.14
N ILE A 193 6.32 -4.69 17.99
CA ILE A 193 7.16 -3.83 18.80
C ILE A 193 6.44 -3.38 20.09
N GLU A 194 7.11 -3.47 21.25
CA GLU A 194 6.57 -2.97 22.52
C GLU A 194 6.97 -1.53 22.83
N MET A 195 8.18 -1.14 22.42
CA MET A 195 8.77 0.18 22.66
C MET A 195 9.65 0.58 21.47
N LEU A 196 9.61 1.85 21.07
CA LEU A 196 10.58 2.41 20.11
C LEU A 196 11.95 2.62 20.79
N PRO A 197 13.07 2.25 20.16
CA PRO A 197 14.41 2.46 20.74
C PRO A 197 14.77 3.95 20.78
N GLU A 198 15.51 4.40 21.81
CA GLU A 198 15.98 5.79 21.90
C GLU A 198 16.89 6.18 20.72
N GLU A 199 17.61 5.19 20.19
CA GLU A 199 18.48 5.27 19.02
C GLU A 199 17.72 5.69 17.76
N LEU A 200 16.39 5.50 17.71
CA LEU A 200 15.56 6.02 16.61
C LEU A 200 15.73 7.55 16.46
N GLY A 201 15.95 8.26 17.57
CA GLY A 201 16.23 9.70 17.56
C GLY A 201 17.52 10.08 16.82
N GLN A 202 18.38 9.13 16.46
CA GLN A 202 19.58 9.38 15.66
C GLN A 202 19.28 9.50 14.15
N LEU A 203 18.06 9.14 13.71
CA LEU A 203 17.62 9.19 12.32
C LEU A 203 17.20 10.60 11.89
N THR A 204 18.15 11.53 11.90
CA THR A 204 17.91 12.96 11.62
C THR A 204 17.42 13.27 10.19
N LYS A 205 17.51 12.30 9.27
CA LYS A 205 16.98 12.42 7.90
C LYS A 205 15.59 11.80 7.70
N LEU A 206 15.03 11.19 8.74
CA LEU A 206 13.75 10.51 8.64
C LEU A 206 12.63 11.52 8.34
N LYS A 207 11.91 11.27 7.25
CA LYS A 207 10.74 12.02 6.80
C LYS A 207 9.44 11.30 7.06
N ARG A 208 9.45 9.97 7.05
CA ARG A 208 8.23 9.18 7.27
C ARG A 208 8.46 8.08 8.28
N LEU A 209 7.57 8.01 9.26
CA LEU A 209 7.50 6.96 10.27
C LEU A 209 6.10 6.34 10.28
N ASP A 210 6.00 5.07 9.88
CA ASP A 210 4.74 4.32 9.85
C ASP A 210 4.71 3.24 10.93
N LEU A 211 3.82 3.42 11.90
CA LEU A 211 3.59 2.57 13.07
C LEU A 211 2.17 1.99 13.09
N ARG A 212 1.45 2.01 11.95
CA ARG A 212 0.07 1.51 11.89
C ARG A 212 -0.02 0.06 12.30
N SER A 213 -1.09 -0.30 12.99
CA SER A 213 -1.41 -1.65 13.44
C SER A 213 -0.34 -2.30 14.33
N CYS A 214 0.56 -1.52 14.94
CA CYS A 214 1.48 -1.99 15.98
C CYS A 214 0.73 -2.17 17.32
N SER A 215 -0.09 -3.22 17.43
CA SER A 215 -0.99 -3.45 18.56
C SER A 215 -0.30 -3.66 19.92
N LYS A 216 0.99 -4.01 19.93
CA LYS A 216 1.78 -4.18 21.15
C LYS A 216 2.54 -2.91 21.59
N LEU A 217 2.58 -1.87 20.76
CA LEU A 217 3.36 -0.67 21.05
C LEU A 217 2.73 0.09 22.22
N LYS A 218 3.44 0.14 23.35
CA LYS A 218 2.98 0.80 24.58
C LYS A 218 3.73 2.10 24.84
N ILE A 219 4.99 2.16 24.44
CA ILE A 219 5.90 3.24 24.84
C ILE A 219 6.60 3.83 23.63
N ILE A 220 6.41 5.13 23.43
CA ILE A 220 7.26 5.98 22.60
C ILE A 220 8.10 6.82 23.55
N PRO A 221 9.42 6.60 23.67
CA PRO A 221 10.24 7.37 24.59
C PRO A 221 10.14 8.88 24.37
N PRO A 222 10.09 9.66 25.47
CA PRO A 222 9.95 11.11 25.39
C PRO A 222 11.12 11.73 24.64
N GLY A 223 10.84 12.71 23.79
CA GLY A 223 11.87 13.45 23.06
C GLY A 223 12.42 12.77 21.81
N ILE A 224 12.08 11.50 21.51
CA ILE A 224 12.44 10.88 20.22
C ILE A 224 11.88 11.71 19.07
N LEU A 225 10.58 12.02 19.10
CA LEU A 225 9.93 12.81 18.05
C LEU A 225 10.55 14.21 17.90
N CYS A 226 11.05 14.81 19.00
CA CYS A 226 11.76 16.08 18.97
C CYS A 226 13.12 15.98 18.24
N LYS A 227 13.78 14.82 18.27
CA LYS A 227 15.05 14.58 17.58
C LYS A 227 14.85 14.34 16.07
N LEU A 228 13.67 13.85 15.67
CA LEU A 228 13.28 13.62 14.27
C LEU A 228 12.88 14.92 13.56
N SER A 229 13.80 15.88 13.49
CA SER A 229 13.56 17.25 13.00
C SER A 229 13.08 17.38 11.54
N ARG A 230 13.19 16.31 10.74
CA ARG A 230 12.76 16.28 9.32
C ARG A 230 11.50 15.43 9.09
N LEU A 231 10.84 14.99 10.15
CA LEU A 231 9.66 14.14 10.04
C LEU A 231 8.49 14.93 9.45
N GLU A 232 8.01 14.48 8.29
CA GLU A 232 6.90 15.05 7.53
C GLU A 232 5.61 14.23 7.73
N GLU A 233 5.73 12.91 7.92
CA GLU A 233 4.60 11.99 8.05
C GLU A 233 4.80 11.04 9.23
N LEU A 234 3.87 11.06 10.18
CA LEU A 234 3.78 10.10 11.28
C LEU A 234 2.42 9.40 11.20
N SER A 235 2.42 8.12 10.82
CA SER A 235 1.21 7.31 10.75
C SER A 235 1.12 6.41 11.98
N MET A 236 0.08 6.60 12.79
CA MET A 236 -0.25 5.80 13.97
C MET A 236 -1.75 5.47 13.93
N GLY A 237 -2.13 4.26 14.35
CA GLY A 237 -3.53 3.80 14.35
C GLY A 237 -3.64 2.30 14.48
#